data_AF-A0A8J8JA96-F1
#
_entry.id   AF-A0A8J8JA96-F1
#
_cell.length_a   1.000
_cell.length_b   1.000
_cell.length_c   1.000
_cell.angle_alpha   90.00
_cell.angle_beta   90.00
_cell.angle_gamma   90.00
#
_symmetry.space_group_name_H-M   'P 1'
#
loop_
_entity.id
_entity.type
_entity.pdbx_description
1 polymer ?
#
loop_
_entity_poly.entity_id
_entity_poly.type
_entity_poly.pdbx_seq_one_letter_code
_entity_poly.pdbx_strand_id
1 'polypeptide(L)'
;MRYERNFTDKGLSKFGDSLVNFVFSLALSEYLGRPTGERVPNASLSIALELAGLRHVIPPRTDKHGKGDIAEAIFAYAWLEGEITVEEAVGILVENFTEDVAHFSRRKEAIGKAFAEVFKVIGERLGL
;
A
#
# COMPACT_ATOMS: atom_id res chain seq x y z
N MET A 1 -14.17 -8.42 14.36
CA MET A 1 -12.78 -8.21 13.97
C MET A 1 -11.90 -9.19 14.73
N ARG A 2 -11.01 -9.90 14.04
CA ARG A 2 -10.15 -10.94 14.61
C ARG A 2 -8.85 -10.36 15.20
N TYR A 3 -8.41 -9.22 14.69
CA TYR A 3 -7.22 -8.49 15.12
C TYR A 3 -7.60 -7.11 15.67
N GLU A 4 -6.76 -6.60 16.58
CA GLU A 4 -6.92 -5.25 17.12
C GLU A 4 -6.64 -4.20 16.03
N ARG A 5 -7.55 -3.22 15.88
CA ARG A 5 -7.40 -2.11 14.93
C ARG A 5 -6.41 -1.08 15.47
N ASN A 6 -5.12 -1.42 15.47
CA ASN A 6 -4.03 -0.55 15.90
C ASN A 6 -2.97 -0.41 14.80
N PHE A 7 -3.06 0.67 14.01
CA PHE A 7 -2.12 0.93 12.91
C PHE A 7 -0.74 1.41 13.37
N THR A 8 -0.52 1.58 14.67
CA THR A 8 0.81 1.89 15.24
C THR A 8 1.55 0.62 15.71
N ASP A 9 0.90 -0.54 15.63
CA ASP A 9 1.51 -1.81 15.98
C ASP A 9 2.67 -2.16 15.05
N LYS A 10 3.85 -2.39 15.63
CA LYS A 10 5.07 -2.67 14.87
C LYS A 10 5.11 -4.08 14.29
N GLY A 11 4.39 -5.04 14.86
CA GLY A 11 4.24 -6.37 14.26
C GLY A 11 3.40 -6.30 12.99
N LEU A 12 2.30 -5.56 13.04
CA LEU A 12 1.38 -5.35 11.93
C LEU A 12 2.05 -4.60 10.77
N SER A 13 2.79 -3.52 11.06
CA SER A 13 3.59 -2.81 10.04
C SER A 13 4.64 -3.72 9.40
N LYS A 14 5.41 -4.49 10.19
CA LYS A 14 6.44 -5.39 9.63
C LYS A 14 5.85 -6.50 8.75
N PHE A 15 4.72 -7.07 9.17
CA PHE A 15 3.99 -8.02 8.34
C PHE A 15 3.49 -7.32 7.05
N GLY A 16 2.93 -6.12 7.19
CA GLY A 16 2.48 -5.27 6.09
C GLY A 16 3.58 -4.95 5.08
N ASP A 17 4.79 -4.58 5.50
CA ASP A 17 5.93 -4.33 4.59
C ASP A 17 6.19 -5.55 3.69
N SER A 18 6.23 -6.75 4.26
CA SER A 18 6.43 -7.97 3.48
C SER A 18 5.27 -8.26 2.51
N LEU A 19 4.03 -8.05 2.95
CA LEU A 19 2.83 -8.27 2.15
C LEU A 19 2.72 -7.25 1.01
N VAL A 20 2.91 -5.97 1.30
CA VAL A 20 2.87 -4.87 0.32
C VAL A 20 3.94 -5.04 -0.74
N ASN A 21 5.17 -5.40 -0.35
CA ASN A 21 6.25 -5.67 -1.30
C ASN A 21 5.95 -6.89 -2.19
N PHE A 22 5.31 -7.94 -1.64
CA PHE A 22 4.88 -9.10 -2.43
C PHE A 22 3.80 -8.72 -3.45
N VAL A 23 2.74 -8.03 -3.01
CA VAL A 23 1.65 -7.54 -3.86
C VAL A 23 2.19 -6.66 -4.98
N PHE A 24 3.09 -5.71 -4.66
CA PHE A 24 3.69 -4.84 -5.66
C PHE A 24 4.56 -5.61 -6.66
N SER A 25 5.39 -6.55 -6.19
CA SER A 25 6.25 -7.36 -7.06
C SER A 25 5.43 -8.25 -8.00
N LEU A 26 4.33 -8.81 -7.51
CA LEU A 26 3.40 -9.61 -8.30
C LEU A 26 2.72 -8.75 -9.38
N ALA A 27 2.13 -7.63 -8.99
CA ALA A 27 1.52 -6.68 -9.93
C ALA A 27 2.53 -6.18 -10.99
N LEU A 28 3.75 -5.84 -10.57
CA LEU A 28 4.78 -5.37 -11.49
C LEU A 28 5.23 -6.49 -12.45
N SER A 29 5.26 -7.74 -11.98
CA SER A 29 5.57 -8.89 -12.83
C SER A 29 4.52 -9.11 -13.92
N GLU A 30 3.23 -9.01 -13.54
CA GLU A 30 2.11 -9.09 -14.49
C GLU A 30 2.16 -7.97 -15.51
N TYR A 31 2.33 -6.73 -15.04
CA TYR A 31 2.40 -5.54 -15.91
C TYR A 31 3.57 -5.59 -16.91
N LEU A 32 4.74 -6.08 -16.48
CA LEU A 32 5.92 -6.19 -17.34
C LEU A 32 5.93 -7.46 -18.20
N GLY A 33 5.00 -8.40 -17.98
CA GLY A 33 4.97 -9.70 -18.65
C GLY A 33 6.16 -10.61 -18.32
N ARG A 34 6.87 -10.36 -17.20
CA ARG A 34 8.01 -11.18 -16.75
C ARG A 34 8.17 -11.12 -15.23
N PRO A 35 8.65 -12.21 -14.58
CA PRO A 35 8.92 -12.19 -13.15
C PRO A 35 9.92 -11.09 -12.74
N THR A 36 9.59 -10.34 -11.68
CA THR A 36 10.45 -9.34 -11.06
C THR A 36 10.15 -9.23 -9.56
N GLY A 37 11.08 -8.64 -8.82
CA GLY A 37 10.93 -8.37 -7.39
C GLY A 37 11.44 -6.98 -7.07
N GLU A 38 10.55 -6.12 -6.57
CA GLU A 38 10.85 -4.72 -6.26
C GLU A 38 10.22 -4.34 -4.93
N ARG A 39 10.88 -3.41 -4.22
CA ARG A 39 10.33 -2.85 -2.98
C ARG A 39 9.55 -1.58 -3.26
N VAL A 40 8.48 -1.40 -2.47
CA VAL A 40 7.72 -0.15 -2.48
C VAL A 40 8.48 0.88 -1.65
N PRO A 41 8.81 2.05 -2.20
CA PRO A 41 9.41 3.12 -1.41
C PRO A 41 8.40 3.59 -0.35
N ASN A 42 8.82 3.71 0.91
CA ASN A 42 7.99 4.28 1.98
C ASN A 42 7.36 5.64 1.57
N ALA A 43 8.11 6.48 0.87
CA ALA A 43 7.59 7.75 0.36
C ALA A 43 6.38 7.58 -0.58
N SER A 44 6.32 6.51 -1.36
CA SER A 44 5.17 6.18 -2.22
C SER A 44 3.95 5.80 -1.39
N LEU A 45 4.10 5.04 -0.32
CA LEU A 45 2.99 4.70 0.59
C LEU A 45 2.47 5.93 1.34
N SER A 46 3.37 6.83 1.74
CA SER A 46 2.98 8.12 2.33
C SER A 46 2.14 8.96 1.35
N ILE A 47 2.54 9.01 0.06
CA ILE A 47 1.79 9.67 -1.01
C ILE A 47 0.43 9.00 -1.19
N ALA A 48 0.40 7.66 -1.18
CA ALA A 48 -0.83 6.89 -1.38
C ALA A 48 -1.89 7.20 -0.31
N LEU A 49 -1.51 7.24 0.98
CA LEU A 49 -2.45 7.62 2.05
C LEU A 49 -2.96 9.05 1.91
N GLU A 50 -2.12 9.98 1.46
CA GLU A 50 -2.55 11.37 1.21
C GLU A 50 -3.56 11.45 0.07
N LEU A 51 -3.27 10.80 -1.07
CA LEU A 51 -4.15 10.77 -2.23
C LEU A 51 -5.45 9.97 -2.00
N ALA A 52 -5.42 8.98 -1.12
CA ALA A 52 -6.60 8.22 -0.70
C ALA A 52 -7.47 8.97 0.31
N GLY A 53 -7.06 10.16 0.78
CA GLY A 53 -7.79 10.92 1.79
C GLY A 53 -7.69 10.33 3.20
N LEU A 54 -6.73 9.45 3.46
CA LEU A 54 -6.56 8.73 4.74
C LEU A 54 -5.56 9.40 5.70
N ARG A 55 -5.19 10.65 5.43
CA ARG A 55 -4.21 11.37 6.26
C ARG A 55 -4.64 11.53 7.72
N HIS A 56 -5.94 11.58 8.00
CA HIS A 56 -6.49 11.69 9.36
C HIS A 56 -6.26 10.45 10.22
N VAL A 57 -5.98 9.30 9.60
CA VAL A 57 -5.65 8.05 10.30
C VAL A 57 -4.23 8.08 10.88
N ILE A 58 -3.36 8.96 10.34
CA ILE A 58 -1.97 9.10 10.77
C ILE A 58 -1.92 9.95 12.04
N PRO A 59 -1.35 9.47 13.16
CA PRO A 59 -1.21 10.25 14.38
C PRO A 59 -0.42 11.55 14.16
N PRO A 60 -0.76 12.64 14.86
CA PRO A 60 0.01 13.87 14.83
C PRO A 60 1.48 13.62 15.19
N ARG A 61 2.39 14.36 14.55
CA ARG A 61 3.86 14.28 14.77
C ARG A 61 4.52 12.96 14.36
N THR A 62 3.83 12.09 13.61
CA THR A 62 4.46 10.94 12.97
C THR A 62 5.50 11.41 11.96
N ASP A 63 6.72 10.87 12.06
CA ASP A 63 7.83 11.18 11.18
C ASP A 63 7.63 10.56 9.78
N LYS A 64 8.55 10.83 8.86
CA LYS A 64 8.43 10.35 7.47
C LYS A 64 8.48 8.82 7.39
N HIS A 65 9.20 8.16 8.29
CA HIS A 65 9.26 6.70 8.35
C HIS A 65 7.95 6.10 8.86
N GLY A 66 7.44 6.60 9.98
CA GLY A 66 6.20 6.10 10.58
C GLY A 66 4.96 6.26 9.70
N LYS A 67 4.95 7.20 8.74
CA LYS A 67 3.83 7.31 7.78
C LYS A 67 3.70 6.09 6.86
N GLY A 68 4.82 5.52 6.39
CA GLY A 68 4.79 4.27 5.64
C GLY A 68 4.43 3.10 6.51
N ASP A 69 5.01 3.02 7.71
CA ASP A 69 4.69 1.96 8.68
C ASP A 69 3.17 1.89 8.92
N ILE A 70 2.49 3.04 9.02
CA ILE A 70 1.03 3.09 9.18
C ILE A 70 0.31 2.60 7.92
N ALA A 71 0.77 2.98 6.72
CA ALA A 71 0.20 2.48 5.47
C ALA A 71 0.32 0.95 5.36
N GLU A 72 1.50 0.41 5.70
CA GLU A 72 1.76 -1.03 5.75
C GLU A 72 0.84 -1.72 6.77
N ALA A 73 0.68 -1.13 7.96
CA ALA A 73 -0.20 -1.66 8.99
C ALA A 73 -1.68 -1.64 8.58
N ILE A 74 -2.15 -0.58 7.91
CA ILE A 74 -3.52 -0.49 7.37
C ILE A 74 -3.74 -1.59 6.34
N PHE A 75 -2.80 -1.77 5.40
CA PHE A 75 -2.90 -2.81 4.37
C PHE A 75 -2.95 -4.21 4.99
N ALA A 76 -2.02 -4.49 5.92
CA ALA A 76 -1.98 -5.75 6.65
C ALA A 76 -3.28 -6.03 7.39
N TYR A 77 -3.81 -5.03 8.10
CA TYR A 77 -5.06 -5.14 8.84
C TYR A 77 -6.22 -5.50 7.91
N ALA A 78 -6.38 -4.76 6.82
CA ALA A 78 -7.44 -4.98 5.84
C ALA A 78 -7.40 -6.40 5.29
N TRP A 79 -6.21 -6.90 4.93
CA TRP A 79 -6.04 -8.25 4.44
C TRP A 79 -6.36 -9.31 5.50
N LEU A 80 -5.90 -9.11 6.74
CA LEU A 80 -6.15 -10.04 7.85
C LEU A 80 -7.63 -10.12 8.25
N GLU A 81 -8.38 -9.04 8.08
CA GLU A 81 -9.83 -8.99 8.30
C GLU A 81 -10.64 -9.45 7.08
N GLY A 82 -9.99 -9.75 5.95
CA GLY A 82 -10.66 -10.20 4.73
C GLY A 82 -11.31 -9.09 3.91
N GLU A 83 -10.96 -7.83 4.19
CA GLU A 83 -11.50 -6.65 3.50
C GLU A 83 -10.81 -6.39 2.15
N ILE A 84 -9.68 -7.02 1.89
CA ILE A 84 -9.01 -7.01 0.59
C ILE A 84 -8.21 -8.30 0.40
N THR A 85 -8.16 -8.83 -0.82
CA THR A 85 -7.29 -9.97 -1.16
C THR A 85 -6.04 -9.53 -1.89
N VAL A 86 -5.05 -10.42 -2.00
CA VAL A 86 -3.84 -10.15 -2.78
C VAL A 86 -4.21 -9.95 -4.26
N GLU A 87 -5.06 -10.81 -4.80
CA GLU A 87 -5.48 -10.80 -6.19
C GLU A 87 -6.22 -9.51 -6.55
N GLU A 88 -7.10 -9.05 -5.66
CA GLU A 88 -7.80 -7.77 -5.84
C GLU A 88 -6.84 -6.59 -5.81
N ALA A 89 -5.95 -6.53 -4.81
CA ALA A 89 -4.96 -5.46 -4.73
C ALA A 89 -4.03 -5.44 -5.95
N VAL A 90 -3.62 -6.61 -6.45
CA VAL A 90 -2.83 -6.75 -7.69
C VAL A 90 -3.61 -6.22 -8.89
N GLY A 91 -4.88 -6.61 -9.06
CA GLY A 91 -5.72 -6.13 -10.16
C GLY A 91 -5.83 -4.62 -10.18
N ILE A 92 -6.13 -4.00 -9.03
CA ILE A 92 -6.21 -2.54 -8.89
C ILE A 92 -4.87 -1.88 -9.24
N LEU A 93 -3.75 -2.44 -8.78
CA LEU A 93 -2.43 -1.89 -9.10
C LEU A 93 -2.13 -1.96 -10.59
N VAL A 94 -2.36 -3.10 -11.24
CA VAL A 94 -2.10 -3.30 -12.68
C VAL A 94 -2.95 -2.35 -13.52
N GLU A 95 -4.22 -2.16 -13.18
CA GLU A 95 -5.12 -1.22 -13.86
C GLU A 95 -4.67 0.23 -13.75
N ASN A 96 -3.95 0.59 -12.68
CA ASN A 96 -3.50 1.95 -12.39
C ASN A 96 -2.00 2.18 -12.62
N PHE A 97 -1.28 1.18 -13.11
CA PHE A 97 0.10 1.36 -13.53
C PHE A 97 0.19 2.13 -14.83
N THR A 98 1.25 2.91 -14.92
CA THR A 98 1.65 3.64 -16.13
C THR A 98 3.10 3.29 -16.45
N GLU A 99 3.60 3.68 -17.62
CA GLU A 99 5.01 3.53 -17.98
C GLU A 99 5.98 4.11 -16.93
N ASP A 100 5.53 5.09 -16.15
CA ASP A 100 6.32 5.73 -15.10
C ASP A 100 6.64 4.81 -13.93
N VAL A 101 5.88 3.71 -13.72
CA VAL A 101 6.14 2.74 -12.64
C VAL A 101 7.51 2.08 -12.80
N ALA A 102 7.99 1.93 -14.03
CA ALA A 102 9.30 1.38 -14.37
C ALA A 102 10.40 2.45 -14.50
N HIS A 103 10.05 3.74 -14.44
CA HIS A 103 10.97 4.84 -14.69
C HIS A 103 11.71 5.29 -13.42
N PHE A 104 13.03 5.36 -13.45
CA PHE A 104 13.86 5.59 -12.24
C PHE A 104 13.48 6.84 -11.42
N SER A 105 13.20 7.97 -12.07
CA SER A 105 12.90 9.25 -11.41
C SER A 105 11.42 9.46 -11.09
N ARG A 106 10.52 8.80 -11.83
CA ARG A 106 9.07 9.04 -11.77
C ARG A 106 8.33 7.93 -11.00
N ARG A 107 8.95 6.75 -10.85
CA ARG A 107 8.35 5.58 -10.18
C ARG A 107 7.76 5.88 -8.82
N LYS A 108 8.41 6.71 -8.01
CA LYS A 108 7.93 7.03 -6.66
C LYS A 108 6.51 7.57 -6.66
N GLU A 109 6.23 8.54 -7.54
CA GLU A 109 4.91 9.17 -7.65
C GLU A 109 3.91 8.21 -8.30
N ALA A 110 4.32 7.51 -9.36
CA ALA A 110 3.46 6.55 -10.06
C ALA A 110 3.00 5.41 -9.14
N ILE A 111 3.92 4.84 -8.35
CA ILE A 111 3.61 3.81 -7.35
C ILE A 111 2.66 4.38 -6.29
N GLY A 112 2.88 5.61 -5.82
CA GLY A 112 2.01 6.24 -4.83
C GLY A 112 0.58 6.44 -5.34
N LYS A 113 0.41 6.85 -6.60
CA LYS A 113 -0.90 6.98 -7.24
C LYS A 113 -1.61 5.64 -7.40
N ALA A 114 -0.91 4.60 -7.85
CA ALA A 114 -1.50 3.27 -7.99
C ALA A 114 -1.95 2.70 -6.64
N PHE A 115 -1.11 2.80 -5.60
CA PHE A 115 -1.50 2.37 -4.25
C PHE A 115 -2.62 3.21 -3.65
N ALA A 116 -2.78 4.48 -4.05
CA ALA A 116 -3.88 5.31 -3.57
C ALA A 116 -5.25 4.70 -3.91
N GLU A 117 -5.41 4.10 -5.09
CA GLU A 117 -6.67 3.43 -5.46
C GLU A 117 -6.95 2.20 -4.59
N VAL A 118 -5.90 1.44 -4.26
CA VAL A 118 -6.02 0.32 -3.31
C VAL A 118 -6.45 0.83 -1.93
N PHE A 119 -5.83 1.90 -1.44
CA PHE A 119 -6.15 2.46 -0.13
C PHE A 119 -7.53 3.11 -0.07
N LYS A 120 -8.07 3.63 -1.18
CA LYS A 120 -9.48 4.10 -1.22
C LYS A 120 -10.45 2.95 -0.96
N VAL A 121 -10.25 1.80 -1.62
CA VAL A 121 -11.07 0.59 -1.43
C VAL A 121 -10.96 0.11 0.02
N ILE A 122 -9.74 0.02 0.55
CA ILE A 122 -9.51 -0.34 1.96
C ILE A 122 -10.19 0.66 2.91
N GLY A 123 -10.06 1.95 2.63
CA GLY A 123 -10.64 3.02 3.43
C GLY A 123 -12.16 2.92 3.52
N GLU A 124 -12.82 2.72 2.38
CA GLU A 124 -14.27 2.54 2.30
C GLU A 124 -14.73 1.31 3.11
N ARG A 125 -14.07 0.16 2.92
CA ARG A 125 -14.44 -1.10 3.57
C ARG A 125 -14.19 -1.11 5.07
N LEU A 126 -13.10 -0.48 5.52
CA LEU A 126 -12.79 -0.33 6.94
C LEU A 126 -13.55 0.83 7.62
N GLY A 127 -14.27 1.65 6.85
CA GLY A 127 -14.88 2.89 7.34
C GLY A 127 -13.85 3.82 7.97
N LEU A 128 -12.75 4.07 7.25
CA LEU A 128 -11.69 5.00 7.65
C LEU A 128 -12.02 6.43 7.20
#